data_AF-A0A967HXG0-F1
#
_entry.id   AF-A0A967HXG0-F1
#
_cell.length_a   1.000
_cell.length_b   1.000
_cell.length_c   1.000
_cell.angle_alpha   90.00
_cell.angle_beta   90.00
_cell.angle_gamma   90.00
#
_symmetry.space_group_name_H-M   'P 1'
#
loop_
_entity.id
_entity.type
_entity.pdbx_description
1 polymer ?
#
loop_
_entity_poly.entity_id
_entity_poly.type
_entity_poly.pdbx_seq_one_letter_code
_entity_poly.pdbx_strand_id
1 'polypeptide(L)'
;DDFMEDPPKKFFRLAPGREVRLRYAYFITCVDVVKDPATGEVIELHCTYDPQTRGGDAPDGRKVKGTLHWVSASHALSARVNLYEHLFVKENPNAVEEGKDFSDYLNPNSLEILKNCKVEPSLSAARPGDRYQFERLGYFCVDTKDNTLESFVFNRIVTLRDTWAKILKAQQQKK
;
A
#
# COMPACT_ATOMS: atom_id res chain seq x y z
N ASP A 1 -0.81 3.27 -6.70
CA ASP A 1 -0.83 1.79 -6.93
C ASP A 1 -2.18 1.17 -7.20
N ASP A 2 -3.25 1.60 -6.53
CA ASP A 2 -4.58 0.98 -6.67
C ASP A 2 -5.47 1.59 -7.75
N PHE A 3 -4.94 2.58 -8.45
CA PHE A 3 -5.57 3.23 -9.59
C PHE A 3 -4.58 3.31 -10.76
N MET A 4 -5.09 3.19 -11.99
CA MET A 4 -4.36 3.42 -13.23
C MET A 4 -5.35 3.84 -14.33
N GLU A 5 -5.02 4.89 -15.09
CA GLU A 5 -5.89 5.38 -16.19
C GLU A 5 -5.93 4.40 -17.36
N ASP A 6 -4.75 3.90 -17.77
CA ASP A 6 -4.59 2.93 -18.86
C ASP A 6 -4.08 1.57 -18.33
N PRO A 7 -4.93 0.80 -17.61
CA PRO A 7 -4.53 -0.42 -16.93
C PRO A 7 -4.26 -1.59 -17.89
N PRO A 8 -3.18 -2.37 -17.68
CA PRO A 8 -2.97 -3.61 -18.45
C PRO A 8 -4.07 -4.64 -18.13
N LYS A 9 -4.27 -5.63 -19.02
CA LYS A 9 -5.35 -6.64 -18.92
C LYS A 9 -5.44 -7.37 -17.56
N LYS A 10 -4.31 -7.52 -16.86
CA LYS A 10 -4.22 -8.23 -15.56
C LYS A 10 -4.28 -7.30 -14.34
N PHE A 11 -4.54 -6.01 -14.54
CA PHE A 11 -4.73 -5.06 -13.45
C PHE A 11 -6.21 -5.04 -13.03
N PHE A 12 -6.51 -5.64 -11.89
CA PHE A 12 -7.87 -5.80 -11.36
C PHE A 12 -8.26 -4.74 -10.33
N ARG A 13 -7.59 -3.58 -10.34
CA ARG A 13 -7.82 -2.47 -9.41
C ARG A 13 -8.61 -1.36 -10.12
N LEU A 14 -8.70 -0.19 -9.50
CA LEU A 14 -9.55 0.89 -9.97
C LEU A 14 -8.98 1.51 -11.27
N ALA A 15 -9.86 1.88 -12.19
CA ALA A 15 -9.55 2.63 -13.40
C ALA A 15 -10.83 3.35 -13.87
N PRO A 16 -10.76 4.32 -14.79
CA PRO A 16 -11.94 4.96 -15.33
C PRO A 16 -12.98 3.93 -15.84
N GLY A 17 -14.21 4.04 -15.36
CA GLY A 17 -15.33 3.15 -15.70
C GLY A 17 -15.23 1.73 -15.10
N ARG A 18 -14.23 1.42 -14.28
CA ARG A 18 -14.10 0.11 -13.63
C ARG A 18 -14.66 0.12 -12.22
N GLU A 19 -15.41 -0.94 -11.91
CA GLU A 19 -15.96 -1.20 -10.59
C GLU A 19 -15.02 -2.11 -9.77
N VAL A 20 -14.80 -1.77 -8.50
CA VAL A 20 -14.02 -2.55 -7.52
C VAL A 20 -14.72 -2.57 -6.16
N ARG A 21 -14.34 -3.51 -5.28
CA ARG A 21 -14.81 -3.53 -3.90
C ARG A 21 -13.88 -2.75 -2.99
N LEU A 22 -14.43 -1.90 -2.13
CA LEU A 22 -13.76 -1.46 -0.91
C LEU A 22 -13.93 -2.51 0.17
N ARG A 23 -12.83 -2.96 0.78
CA ARG A 23 -12.85 -4.01 1.81
C ARG A 23 -13.86 -3.67 2.92
N TYR A 24 -14.70 -4.64 3.27
CA TYR A 24 -15.78 -4.52 4.26
C TYR A 24 -16.81 -3.42 3.99
N ALA A 25 -16.87 -2.91 2.75
CA ALA A 25 -17.76 -1.85 2.34
C ALA A 25 -18.43 -2.17 1.00
N TYR A 26 -18.60 -1.16 0.16
CA TYR A 26 -19.40 -1.18 -1.07
C TYR A 26 -18.54 -1.41 -2.31
N PHE A 27 -19.20 -1.69 -3.43
CA PHE A 27 -18.66 -1.49 -4.76
C PHE A 27 -18.59 0.00 -5.09
N ILE A 28 -17.48 0.41 -5.69
CA ILE A 28 -17.28 1.77 -6.21
C ILE A 28 -16.88 1.72 -7.68
N THR A 29 -17.32 2.71 -8.45
CA THR A 29 -16.92 2.90 -9.84
C THR A 29 -16.30 4.29 -9.99
N CYS A 30 -15.09 4.35 -10.56
CA CYS A 30 -14.45 5.63 -10.88
C CYS A 30 -15.12 6.25 -12.11
N VAL A 31 -15.68 7.44 -11.93
CA VAL A 31 -16.42 8.16 -12.97
C VAL A 31 -15.67 9.38 -13.50
N ASP A 32 -14.74 9.92 -12.73
CA ASP A 32 -13.95 11.10 -13.12
C ASP A 32 -12.60 11.14 -12.38
N VAL A 33 -11.60 11.75 -13.01
CA VAL A 33 -10.20 11.80 -12.57
C VAL A 33 -9.75 13.26 -12.59
N VAL A 34 -9.55 13.82 -11.40
CA VAL A 34 -9.08 15.20 -11.28
C VAL A 34 -7.56 15.21 -11.27
N LYS A 35 -6.98 16.05 -12.11
CA LYS A 35 -5.54 16.21 -12.26
C LYS A 35 -5.09 17.61 -11.89
N ASP A 36 -3.87 17.70 -11.36
CA ASP A 36 -3.19 18.97 -11.23
C ASP A 36 -2.95 19.58 -12.62
N PRO A 37 -3.40 20.83 -12.88
CA PRO A 37 -3.26 21.45 -14.20
C PRO A 37 -1.83 21.70 -14.64
N ALA A 38 -0.88 21.83 -13.71
CA ALA A 38 0.51 22.15 -14.00
C ALA A 38 1.37 20.90 -14.20
N THR A 39 1.19 19.87 -13.37
CA THR A 39 2.00 18.63 -13.41
C THR A 39 1.32 17.50 -14.17
N GLY A 40 -0.01 17.53 -14.29
CA GLY A 40 -0.79 16.42 -14.83
C GLY A 40 -0.95 15.22 -13.88
N GLU A 41 -0.48 15.35 -12.63
CA GLU A 41 -0.61 14.29 -11.62
C GLU A 41 -2.05 14.14 -11.14
N VAL A 42 -2.48 12.90 -10.86
CA VAL A 42 -3.81 12.61 -10.32
C VAL A 42 -3.87 13.04 -8.86
N ILE A 43 -4.79 13.96 -8.53
CA ILE A 43 -4.97 14.48 -7.18
C ILE A 43 -6.23 13.94 -6.50
N GLU A 44 -7.28 13.67 -7.26
CA GLU A 44 -8.55 13.16 -6.73
C GLU A 44 -9.23 12.20 -7.71
N LEU A 45 -9.95 11.22 -7.16
CA LEU A 45 -10.77 10.28 -7.93
C LEU A 45 -12.21 10.42 -7.50
N HIS A 46 -13.06 10.85 -8.41
CA HIS A 46 -14.50 10.88 -8.18
C HIS A 46 -15.08 9.52 -8.51
N CYS A 47 -15.79 8.95 -7.52
CA CYS A 47 -16.40 7.65 -7.63
C CYS A 47 -17.87 7.70 -7.23
N THR A 48 -18.69 6.88 -7.87
CA THR A 48 -20.00 6.52 -7.35
C THR A 48 -19.89 5.20 -6.57
N TYR A 49 -20.83 4.94 -5.67
CA TYR A 49 -20.90 3.66 -4.96
C TYR A 49 -22.30 3.07 -5.06
N ASP A 50 -22.40 1.75 -4.93
CA ASP A 50 -23.68 1.04 -4.90
C ASP A 50 -24.09 0.70 -3.46
N PRO A 51 -25.15 1.34 -2.90
CA PRO A 51 -25.59 1.09 -1.54
C PRO A 51 -26.05 -0.35 -1.26
N GLN A 52 -26.43 -1.11 -2.28
CA GLN A 52 -26.94 -2.48 -2.13
C GLN A 52 -25.82 -3.52 -2.00
N THR A 53 -24.56 -3.12 -2.13
CA THR A 53 -23.40 -4.03 -2.21
C THR A 53 -22.60 -4.14 -0.91
N ARG A 54 -23.16 -3.63 0.21
CA ARG A 54 -22.48 -3.60 1.51
C ARG A 54 -22.14 -5.01 1.99
N GLY A 55 -20.86 -5.26 2.27
CA GLY A 55 -20.44 -6.38 3.11
C GLY A 55 -20.59 -7.79 2.50
N GLY A 56 -21.01 -7.91 1.24
CA GLY A 56 -21.23 -9.20 0.58
C GLY A 56 -21.50 -9.03 -0.91
N ASP A 57 -21.92 -10.11 -1.56
CA ASP A 57 -22.21 -10.15 -3.00
C ASP A 57 -23.28 -9.11 -3.41
N ALA A 58 -23.20 -8.65 -4.66
CA ALA A 58 -24.21 -7.75 -5.21
C ALA A 58 -25.52 -8.53 -5.45
N PRO A 59 -26.70 -7.91 -5.21
CA PRO A 59 -27.99 -8.58 -5.35
C PRO A 59 -28.32 -8.98 -6.79
N ASP A 60 -27.74 -8.28 -7.77
CA ASP A 60 -27.83 -8.57 -9.20
C ASP A 60 -26.85 -9.67 -9.67
N GLY A 61 -26.05 -10.22 -8.75
CA GLY A 61 -25.09 -11.29 -9.01
C GLY A 61 -23.78 -10.82 -9.65
N ARG A 62 -23.57 -9.51 -9.87
CA ARG A 62 -22.34 -9.02 -10.48
C ARG A 62 -21.13 -9.20 -9.56
N LYS A 63 -19.99 -9.55 -10.16
CA LYS A 63 -18.73 -9.79 -9.45
C LYS A 63 -17.66 -8.81 -9.91
N VAL A 64 -16.98 -8.20 -8.95
CA VAL A 64 -15.78 -7.39 -9.20
C VAL A 64 -14.52 -8.23 -9.08
N LYS A 65 -13.48 -7.86 -9.83
CA LYS A 65 -12.23 -8.64 -9.88
C LYS A 65 -11.21 -8.26 -8.80
N GLY A 66 -11.42 -7.14 -8.10
CA GLY A 66 -10.50 -6.65 -7.08
C GLY A 66 -11.22 -6.14 -5.84
N THR A 67 -10.55 -6.30 -4.70
CA THR A 67 -10.91 -5.68 -3.42
C THR A 67 -9.72 -4.86 -2.93
N LEU A 68 -9.97 -3.60 -2.59
CA LEU A 68 -8.96 -2.64 -2.15
C LEU A 68 -9.13 -2.38 -0.65
N HIS A 69 -8.02 -2.22 0.07
CA HIS A 69 -8.06 -1.61 1.39
C HIS A 69 -8.32 -0.10 1.23
N TRP A 70 -8.84 0.53 2.26
CA TRP A 70 -9.16 1.96 2.26
C TRP A 70 -9.34 2.41 3.71
N VAL A 71 -9.35 3.72 3.92
CA VAL A 71 -9.70 4.35 5.20
C VAL A 71 -10.57 5.58 4.95
N SER A 72 -11.43 5.91 5.90
CA SER A 72 -12.26 7.11 5.84
C SER A 72 -11.41 8.34 6.15
N ALA A 73 -11.29 9.29 5.22
CA ALA A 73 -10.48 10.50 5.40
C ALA A 73 -10.85 11.30 6.67
N SER A 74 -12.14 11.40 6.99
CA SER A 74 -12.66 12.10 8.16
C SER A 74 -12.37 11.45 9.51
N HIS A 75 -12.03 10.16 9.52
CA HIS A 75 -11.82 9.38 10.76
C HIS A 75 -10.39 8.86 10.87
N ALA A 76 -9.65 8.82 9.76
CA ALA A 76 -8.32 8.23 9.72
C ALA A 76 -7.32 9.01 10.60
N LEU A 77 -6.44 8.26 11.24
CA LEU A 77 -5.35 8.79 12.03
C LEU A 77 -4.13 8.99 11.13
N SER A 78 -3.33 10.03 11.39
CA SER A 78 -2.03 10.22 10.75
C SER A 78 -0.97 9.37 11.44
N ALA A 79 -0.12 8.71 10.66
CA ALA A 79 0.97 7.89 11.16
C ALA A 79 2.25 8.08 10.32
N ARG A 80 3.39 7.80 10.95
CA ARG A 80 4.65 7.51 10.28
C ARG A 80 4.77 6.01 10.07
N VAL A 81 5.21 5.59 8.90
CA VAL A 81 5.44 4.18 8.58
C VAL A 81 6.88 4.00 8.11
N ASN A 82 7.62 3.14 8.81
CA ASN A 82 8.97 2.74 8.46
C ASN A 82 8.91 1.45 7.64
N LEU A 83 9.27 1.53 6.37
CA LEU A 83 9.33 0.38 5.46
C LEU A 83 10.77 -0.12 5.42
N TYR A 84 11.00 -1.29 6.02
CA TYR A 84 12.30 -1.93 5.98
C TYR A 84 12.46 -2.84 4.74
N GLU A 85 13.69 -2.90 4.25
CA GLU A 85 14.19 -3.83 3.25
C GLU A 85 15.50 -4.49 3.73
N HIS A 86 16.06 -5.40 2.94
CA HIS A 86 17.37 -5.98 3.26
C HIS A 86 18.43 -4.91 3.51
N LEU A 87 19.19 -5.06 4.60
CA LEU A 87 20.24 -4.12 4.99
C LEU A 87 21.41 -4.09 3.99
N PHE A 88 21.66 -5.20 3.30
CA PHE A 88 22.73 -5.32 2.32
C PHE A 88 22.15 -5.66 0.94
N VAL A 89 22.79 -5.16 -0.11
CA VAL A 89 22.44 -5.49 -1.50
C VAL A 89 23.03 -6.84 -1.95
N LYS A 90 24.07 -7.33 -1.26
CA LYS A 90 24.70 -8.62 -1.51
C LYS A 90 24.08 -9.71 -0.62
N GLU A 91 23.95 -10.91 -1.19
CA GLU A 91 23.53 -12.11 -0.44
C GLU A 91 24.54 -12.47 0.65
N ASN A 92 25.84 -12.40 0.35
CA ASN A 92 26.91 -12.53 1.33
C ASN A 92 27.72 -11.22 1.41
N PRO A 93 27.41 -10.31 2.35
CA PRO A 93 28.13 -9.04 2.50
C PRO A 93 29.58 -9.22 2.99
N ASN A 94 29.93 -10.39 3.55
CA ASN A 94 31.30 -10.70 3.98
C ASN A 94 32.19 -11.18 2.82
N ALA A 95 31.63 -11.46 1.64
CA ALA A 95 32.39 -11.72 0.42
C ALA A 95 32.84 -10.39 -0.20
N VAL A 96 33.80 -9.76 0.48
CA VAL A 96 34.29 -8.43 0.14
C VAL A 96 35.34 -8.52 -0.98
N GLU A 97 35.17 -7.72 -2.04
CA GLU A 97 36.17 -7.55 -3.09
C GLU A 97 37.40 -6.80 -2.55
N GLU A 98 38.58 -7.04 -3.14
CA GLU A 98 39.81 -6.36 -2.73
C GLU A 98 39.64 -4.83 -2.76
N GLY A 99 40.01 -4.18 -1.65
CA GLY A 99 39.88 -2.72 -1.49
C GLY A 99 38.50 -2.20 -1.11
N LYS A 100 37.51 -3.07 -0.85
CA LYS A 100 36.19 -2.70 -0.30
C LYS A 100 36.04 -3.12 1.15
N ASP A 101 34.97 -2.65 1.79
CA ASP A 101 34.47 -3.08 3.09
C ASP A 101 33.02 -3.61 2.97
N PHE A 102 32.54 -4.37 3.96
CA PHE A 102 31.15 -4.85 3.96
C PHE A 102 30.14 -3.69 3.98
N SER A 103 30.51 -2.55 4.60
CA SER A 103 29.68 -1.35 4.66
C SER A 103 29.43 -0.73 3.28
N ASP A 104 30.31 -0.96 2.30
CA ASP A 104 30.11 -0.53 0.91
C ASP A 104 28.91 -1.23 0.24
N TYR A 105 28.41 -2.32 0.83
CA TYR A 105 27.24 -3.06 0.34
C TYR A 105 25.96 -2.74 1.11
N LEU A 106 25.97 -1.74 1.99
CA LEU A 106 24.74 -1.25 2.63
C LEU A 106 23.73 -0.82 1.56
N ASN A 107 22.50 -1.30 1.72
CA ASN A 107 21.40 -0.91 0.84
C ASN A 107 20.92 0.49 1.24
N PRO A 108 21.08 1.51 0.39
CA PRO A 108 20.61 2.86 0.70
C PRO A 108 19.08 2.93 0.84
N ASN A 109 18.37 1.93 0.32
CA ASN A 109 16.92 1.79 0.42
C ASN A 109 16.50 0.80 1.52
N SER A 110 17.38 0.45 2.47
CA SER A 110 17.06 -0.50 3.56
C SER A 110 15.97 0.03 4.50
N LEU A 111 15.73 1.34 4.50
CA LEU A 111 14.68 2.01 5.25
C LEU A 111 14.11 3.17 4.44
N GLU A 112 12.82 3.11 4.17
CA GLU A 112 12.03 4.23 3.65
C GLU A 112 11.07 4.70 4.75
N ILE A 113 11.05 6.01 5.01
CA ILE A 113 10.16 6.61 6.01
C ILE A 113 9.03 7.34 5.29
N LEU A 114 7.82 6.79 5.38
CA LEU A 114 6.62 7.42 4.90
C LEU A 114 6.00 8.27 6.02
N LYS A 115 5.74 9.54 5.70
CA LYS A 115 5.07 10.49 6.61
C LYS A 115 3.62 10.67 6.18
N ASN A 116 2.77 11.07 7.13
CA ASN A 116 1.36 11.39 6.88
C ASN A 116 0.52 10.22 6.30
N CYS A 117 0.94 8.97 6.56
CA CYS A 117 0.15 7.79 6.24
C CYS A 117 -1.18 7.84 6.98
N LYS A 118 -2.22 7.27 6.38
CA LYS A 118 -3.56 7.22 6.97
C LYS A 118 -3.87 5.80 7.43
N VAL A 119 -4.25 5.67 8.70
CA VAL A 119 -4.60 4.38 9.32
C VAL A 119 -6.00 4.45 9.94
N GLU A 120 -6.63 3.29 10.13
CA GLU A 120 -8.00 3.24 10.64
C GLU A 120 -8.10 3.66 12.12
N PRO A 121 -9.26 4.20 12.55
CA PRO A 121 -9.42 4.73 13.91
C PRO A 121 -9.21 3.71 15.02
N SER A 122 -9.45 2.42 14.76
CA SER A 122 -9.30 1.34 15.76
C SER A 122 -7.87 1.26 16.33
N LEU A 123 -6.89 1.74 15.58
CA LEU A 123 -5.49 1.78 15.97
C LEU A 123 -5.17 2.88 16.99
N SER A 124 -6.14 3.73 17.37
CA SER A 124 -5.94 4.73 18.44
C SER A 124 -5.58 4.10 19.78
N ALA A 125 -5.97 2.84 20.00
CA ALA A 125 -5.69 2.07 21.20
C ALA A 125 -4.46 1.14 21.06
N ALA A 126 -3.72 1.23 19.93
CA ALA A 126 -2.57 0.38 19.69
C ALA A 126 -1.42 0.71 20.66
N ARG A 127 -0.81 -0.32 21.25
CA ARG A 127 0.27 -0.17 22.23
C ARG A 127 1.61 -0.51 21.59
N PRO A 128 2.72 0.07 22.09
CA PRO A 128 4.08 -0.32 21.71
C PRO A 128 4.26 -1.84 21.61
N GLY A 129 4.70 -2.33 20.45
CA GLY A 129 4.93 -3.75 20.19
C GLY A 129 3.70 -4.57 19.75
N ASP A 130 2.48 -4.00 19.77
CA ASP A 130 1.31 -4.64 19.18
C ASP A 130 1.54 -4.87 17.67
N ARG A 131 0.97 -5.95 17.13
CA ARG A 131 1.20 -6.42 15.76
C ARG A 131 -0.09 -6.49 14.99
N TYR A 132 -0.06 -6.04 13.74
CA TYR A 132 -1.21 -5.96 12.85
C TYR A 132 -0.83 -6.44 11.46
N GLN A 133 -1.80 -6.99 10.73
CA GLN A 133 -1.70 -7.13 9.29
C GLN A 133 -2.39 -5.92 8.65
N PHE A 134 -1.62 -5.05 8.00
CA PHE A 134 -2.23 -4.03 7.15
C PHE A 134 -2.59 -4.69 5.82
N GLU A 135 -3.89 -4.76 5.53
CA GLU A 135 -4.39 -5.55 4.42
C GLU A 135 -3.73 -5.18 3.09
N ARG A 136 -3.29 -6.19 2.35
CA ARG A 136 -2.57 -6.07 1.07
C ARG A 136 -1.18 -5.43 1.13
N LEU A 137 -0.72 -4.96 2.30
CA LEU A 137 0.56 -4.28 2.45
C LEU A 137 1.61 -5.16 3.13
N GLY A 138 1.29 -5.74 4.29
CA GLY A 138 2.28 -6.46 5.10
C GLY A 138 1.85 -6.66 6.54
N TYR A 139 2.76 -7.22 7.33
CA TYR A 139 2.66 -7.25 8.78
C TYR A 139 3.46 -6.08 9.36
N PHE A 140 2.88 -5.41 10.34
CA PHE A 140 3.42 -4.22 10.97
C PHE A 140 3.38 -4.36 12.49
N CYS A 141 4.29 -3.70 13.20
CA CYS A 141 4.18 -3.48 14.63
C CYS A 141 4.21 -2.00 14.98
N VAL A 142 3.63 -1.65 16.11
CA VAL A 142 3.82 -0.32 16.72
C VAL A 142 5.25 -0.23 17.22
N ASP A 143 5.96 0.81 16.81
CA ASP A 143 7.34 1.05 17.25
C ASP A 143 7.40 1.20 18.78
N THR A 144 8.43 0.64 19.40
CA THR A 144 8.53 0.61 20.87
C THR A 144 9.25 1.80 21.49
N LYS A 145 9.88 2.65 20.67
CA LYS A 145 10.73 3.75 21.12
C LYS A 145 10.18 5.11 20.69
N ASP A 146 9.78 5.22 19.43
CA ASP A 146 9.41 6.48 18.79
C ASP A 146 7.90 6.73 18.78
N ASN A 147 7.09 5.75 19.21
CA ASN A 147 5.64 5.89 19.25
C ASN A 147 5.21 6.75 20.43
N THR A 148 4.46 7.82 20.15
CA THR A 148 3.90 8.72 21.17
C THR A 148 2.38 8.79 21.06
N LEU A 149 1.72 9.41 22.04
CA LEU A 149 0.27 9.65 22.02
C LEU A 149 -0.16 10.55 20.84
N GLU A 150 0.77 11.34 20.29
CA GLU A 150 0.50 12.31 19.23
C GLU A 150 1.01 11.86 17.85
N SER A 151 1.87 10.84 17.81
CA SER A 151 2.49 10.35 16.58
C SER A 151 2.60 8.83 16.59
N PHE A 152 1.67 8.19 15.89
CA PHE A 152 1.73 6.75 15.67
C PHE A 152 2.88 6.40 14.74
N VAL A 153 3.71 5.44 15.14
CA VAL A 153 4.83 4.94 14.35
C VAL A 153 4.67 3.45 14.16
N PHE A 154 4.62 3.01 12.89
CA PHE A 154 4.55 1.59 12.54
C PHE A 154 5.78 1.15 11.77
N ASN A 155 6.32 0.00 12.16
CA ASN A 155 7.42 -0.66 11.47
C ASN A 155 6.90 -1.84 10.66
N ARG A 156 7.21 -1.90 9.36
CA ARG A 156 6.90 -3.08 8.55
C ARG A 156 7.81 -4.23 8.97
N ILE A 157 7.21 -5.28 9.53
CA ILE A 157 7.89 -6.51 9.92
C ILE A 157 8.30 -7.29 8.67
N VAL A 158 7.33 -7.53 7.77
CA VAL A 158 7.54 -8.27 6.52
C VAL A 158 6.42 -7.95 5.54
N THR A 159 6.74 -8.01 4.24
CA THR A 159 5.76 -7.87 3.16
C THR A 159 4.87 -9.11 3.04
N LEU A 160 3.67 -8.94 2.48
CA LEU A 160 2.92 -10.09 1.99
C LEU A 160 3.58 -10.64 0.73
N ARG A 161 3.28 -11.91 0.39
CA ARG A 161 3.72 -12.51 -0.87
C ARG A 161 3.09 -11.78 -2.05
N ASP A 162 3.86 -10.89 -2.70
CA ASP A 162 3.39 -10.14 -3.87
C ASP A 162 3.67 -10.92 -5.17
N THR A 163 2.59 -11.37 -5.81
CA THR A 163 2.65 -12.04 -7.12
C THR A 163 2.57 -11.05 -8.28
N TRP A 164 2.00 -9.86 -8.07
CA TRP A 164 1.85 -8.83 -9.09
C TRP A 164 3.15 -8.09 -9.38
N ALA A 165 3.91 -7.71 -8.35
CA ALA A 165 5.24 -7.12 -8.54
C ALA A 165 6.16 -8.05 -9.36
N LYS A 166 6.02 -9.37 -9.19
CA LYS A 166 6.72 -10.37 -10.01
C LYS A 166 6.28 -10.34 -11.48
N ILE A 167 4.97 -10.20 -11.74
CA ILE A 167 4.44 -10.09 -13.11
C ILE A 167 4.93 -8.80 -13.78
N LEU A 168 4.93 -7.66 -13.08
CA LEU A 168 5.44 -6.39 -13.61
C LEU A 168 6.92 -6.48 -13.99
N LYS A 169 7.78 -7.00 -13.09
CA LYS A 169 9.20 -7.22 -13.40
C LYS A 169 9.40 -8.12 -14.62
N ALA A 170 8.64 -9.21 -14.73
CA ALA A 170 8.69 -10.11 -15.88
C ALA A 170 8.18 -9.48 -17.19
N GLN A 171 7.29 -8.49 -17.13
CA GLN A 171 6.81 -7.75 -18.31
C GLN A 171 7.80 -6.66 -18.74
N GLN A 172 8.46 -5.99 -17.79
CA GLN A 172 9.51 -5.01 -18.08
C GLN A 172 10.74 -5.65 -18.71
N GLN A 173 11.12 -6.87 -18.29
CA GLN A 173 12.24 -7.63 -18.89
C GLN A 173 11.95 -8.16 -20.30
N LYS A 174 10.71 -8.10 -20.78
CA LYS A 174 10.30 -8.57 -22.11
C LYS A 174 10.10 -7.44 -23.12
N LYS A 175 10.19 -6.18 -22.68
CA LYS A 175 10.24 -5.00 -23.54
C LYS A 175 11.69 -4.63 -23.80
#